data_AF-A0A7S9RVA1-F1
#
_entry.id   AF-A0A7S9RVA1-F1
#
_cell.length_a   1.000
_cell.length_b   1.000
_cell.length_c   1.000
_cell.angle_alpha   90.00
_cell.angle_beta   90.00
_cell.angle_gamma   90.00
#
_symmetry.space_group_name_H-M   'P 1'
#
loop_
_entity.id
_entity.type
_entity.pdbx_description
1 polymer ?
#
loop_
_entity_poly.entity_id
_entity_poly.type
_entity_poly.pdbx_seq_one_letter_code
_entity_poly.pdbx_strand_id
1 'polypeptide(L)'
;MALKRQTSPDTSVIYIDEFKGNIEKEKYQLAMYDKNRKLVDILRNRHSQTIKNIINEFEIQPQVVVMDMFKPFRSIINSNIVQAQIVADKYHVIRQGIWALRDLRVELFNKDNEKYKKLKKYWKILSKSPISQFSQRQKEILKEILKVDKTLKKMYRIIKEFYKMFESKTVKTMRRRIEQLIEKLRVFNIKQSIKLADTITSWKKEIINIVEYKINNGFIEGNNNKIKVIKRVSYGLRNYERFRKLIYLRLCNR
;
A
#
# COMPACT_ATOMS: atom_id res chain seq x y z
N MET A 1 34.39 -0.22 -23.94
CA MET A 1 34.15 0.79 -22.89
C MET A 1 33.54 0.07 -21.69
N ALA A 2 34.35 -0.19 -20.66
CA ALA A 2 33.99 -1.08 -19.56
C ALA A 2 32.78 -0.55 -18.75
N LEU A 3 31.72 -1.35 -18.66
CA LEU A 3 30.60 -1.13 -17.74
C LEU A 3 31.18 -1.10 -16.31
N LYS A 4 31.21 0.08 -15.70
CA LYS A 4 31.56 0.26 -14.29
C LYS A 4 30.76 -0.73 -13.44
N ARG A 5 31.47 -1.53 -12.64
CA ARG A 5 30.94 -2.49 -11.65
C ARG A 5 29.72 -1.90 -10.94
N GLN A 6 28.53 -2.44 -11.20
CA GLN A 6 27.40 -2.27 -10.29
C GLN A 6 27.84 -2.93 -8.98
N THR A 7 27.93 -2.13 -7.91
CA THR A 7 27.94 -2.66 -6.54
C THR A 7 26.80 -3.65 -6.40
N SER A 8 27.07 -4.86 -5.90
CA SER A 8 26.03 -5.86 -5.61
C SER A 8 24.88 -5.21 -4.83
N PRO A 9 23.61 -5.52 -5.15
CA PRO A 9 22.46 -4.93 -4.48
C PRO A 9 22.51 -5.20 -2.98
N ASP A 10 22.20 -4.20 -2.15
CA ASP A 10 22.07 -4.40 -0.69
C ASP A 10 20.70 -4.97 -0.39
N THR A 11 20.62 -6.31 -0.41
CA THR A 11 19.41 -7.09 -0.22
C THR A 11 19.03 -7.26 1.26
N SER A 12 19.70 -6.57 2.20
CA SER A 12 19.31 -6.62 3.62
C SER A 12 17.88 -6.12 3.85
N VAL A 13 17.41 -5.21 2.99
CA VAL A 13 16.01 -4.79 2.90
C VAL A 13 15.55 -4.94 1.47
N ILE A 14 14.40 -5.60 1.29
CA ILE A 14 13.78 -5.77 -0.02
C ILE A 14 12.40 -5.15 -0.04
N TYR A 15 12.12 -4.38 -1.08
CA TYR A 15 10.82 -3.79 -1.34
C TYR A 15 10.18 -4.47 -2.54
N ILE A 16 8.93 -4.86 -2.40
CA ILE A 16 8.20 -5.60 -3.43
C ILE A 16 6.83 -4.97 -3.64
N ASP A 17 6.52 -4.64 -4.89
CA ASP A 17 5.21 -4.10 -5.28
C ASP A 17 4.78 -4.61 -6.66
N GLU A 18 3.47 -4.74 -6.84
CA GLU A 18 2.84 -5.16 -8.07
C GLU A 18 2.52 -3.97 -8.98
N PHE A 19 2.73 -4.13 -10.28
CA PHE A 19 2.26 -3.16 -11.27
C PHE A 19 1.60 -3.85 -12.46
N LYS A 20 0.68 -3.13 -13.10
CA LYS A 20 -0.08 -3.66 -14.25
C LYS A 20 0.73 -3.52 -15.55
N GLY A 21 1.58 -4.50 -15.83
CA GLY A 21 2.34 -4.54 -17.08
C GLY A 21 1.55 -5.09 -18.28
N ASN A 22 0.54 -5.95 -18.10
CA ASN A 22 -0.21 -6.60 -19.21
C ASN A 22 0.73 -7.12 -20.31
N ILE A 23 1.72 -7.92 -19.90
CA ILE A 23 2.76 -8.42 -20.78
C ILE A 23 2.47 -9.89 -21.00
N GLU A 24 2.50 -10.30 -22.26
CA GLU A 24 2.14 -11.65 -22.68
C GLU A 24 0.77 -12.06 -22.11
N LYS A 25 0.70 -13.15 -21.34
CA LYS A 25 -0.53 -13.66 -20.70
C LYS A 25 -0.72 -13.15 -19.26
N GLU A 26 0.18 -12.29 -18.77
CA GLU A 26 0.25 -11.88 -17.37
C GLU A 26 -0.20 -10.43 -17.17
N LYS A 27 -1.26 -10.26 -16.38
CA LYS A 27 -1.83 -8.94 -16.08
C LYS A 27 -0.94 -8.10 -15.17
N TYR A 28 -0.25 -8.75 -14.23
CA TYR A 28 0.55 -8.11 -13.20
C TYR A 28 1.99 -8.65 -13.19
N GLN A 29 2.94 -7.74 -13.08
CA GLN A 29 4.36 -7.99 -12.90
C GLN A 29 4.76 -7.45 -11.53
N LEU A 30 5.89 -7.90 -11.01
CA LEU A 30 6.33 -7.55 -9.67
C LEU A 30 7.71 -6.90 -9.75
N ALA A 31 7.85 -5.71 -9.16
CA ALA A 31 9.12 -5.01 -9.09
C ALA A 31 9.76 -5.22 -7.72
N MET A 32 11.04 -5.57 -7.72
CA MET A 32 11.85 -5.78 -6.53
C MET A 32 12.92 -4.70 -6.45
N TYR A 33 13.03 -4.04 -5.30
CA TYR A 33 14.05 -3.01 -5.05
C TYR A 33 14.86 -3.33 -3.80
N ASP A 34 16.11 -2.90 -3.79
CA ASP A 34 17.03 -3.07 -2.67
C ASP A 34 16.87 -1.94 -1.62
N LYS A 35 17.64 -2.00 -0.55
CA LYS A 35 17.66 -0.98 0.51
C LYS A 35 17.97 0.43 0.00
N ASN A 36 18.81 0.51 -1.04
CA ASN A 36 19.22 1.75 -1.69
C ASN A 36 18.21 2.24 -2.74
N ARG A 37 17.02 1.61 -2.82
CA ARG A 37 15.93 1.93 -3.74
C ARG A 37 16.28 1.65 -5.20
N LYS A 38 17.34 0.87 -5.45
CA LYS A 38 17.75 0.43 -6.78
C LYS A 38 16.92 -0.77 -7.19
N LEU A 39 16.60 -0.86 -8.47
CA LEU A 39 15.87 -1.99 -9.02
C LEU A 39 16.77 -3.23 -8.96
N VAL A 40 16.33 -4.26 -8.23
CA VAL A 40 16.95 -5.59 -8.24
C VAL A 40 16.47 -6.33 -9.47
N ASP A 41 15.14 -6.49 -9.61
CA ASP A 41 14.54 -7.15 -10.78
C ASP A 41 13.05 -6.82 -11.00
N ILE A 42 12.57 -7.09 -12.21
CA ILE A 42 11.17 -7.11 -12.63
C ILE A 42 10.79 -8.56 -12.92
N LEU A 43 9.98 -9.16 -12.05
CA LEU A 43 9.49 -10.53 -12.18
C LEU A 43 8.32 -10.60 -13.15
N ARG A 44 8.27 -11.68 -13.94
CA ARG A 44 7.27 -11.92 -14.99
C ARG A 44 5.84 -11.97 -14.48
N ASN A 45 5.65 -12.52 -13.28
CA ASN A 45 4.38 -12.61 -12.59
C ASN A 45 4.58 -12.65 -11.07
N ARG A 46 3.45 -12.65 -10.35
CA ARG A 46 3.37 -12.68 -8.88
C ARG A 46 3.22 -14.10 -8.30
N HIS A 47 3.47 -15.13 -9.11
CA HIS A 47 3.28 -16.51 -8.66
C HIS A 47 4.35 -16.90 -7.64
N SER A 48 3.96 -17.71 -6.66
CA SER A 48 4.84 -18.22 -5.61
C SER A 48 6.14 -18.80 -6.16
N GLN A 49 6.05 -19.58 -7.23
CA GLN A 49 7.20 -20.23 -7.83
C GLN A 49 8.19 -19.22 -8.42
N THR A 50 7.71 -18.18 -9.11
CA THR A 50 8.57 -17.15 -9.71
C THR A 50 9.36 -16.38 -8.65
N ILE A 51 8.70 -16.05 -7.54
CA ILE A 51 9.34 -15.39 -6.40
C ILE A 51 10.37 -16.33 -5.76
N LYS A 52 10.02 -17.60 -5.51
CA LYS A 52 10.95 -18.60 -4.95
C LYS A 52 12.20 -18.77 -5.81
N ASN A 53 12.02 -18.87 -7.12
CA ASN A 53 13.13 -19.06 -8.05
C ASN A 53 14.12 -17.90 -7.96
N ILE A 54 13.65 -16.65 -7.96
CA ILE A 54 14.51 -15.47 -7.83
C ILE A 54 15.20 -15.41 -6.46
N ILE A 55 14.48 -15.73 -5.38
CA ILE A 55 15.09 -15.77 -4.05
C ILE A 55 16.25 -16.75 -4.00
N ASN A 56 16.07 -17.94 -4.58
CA ASN A 56 17.09 -18.98 -4.60
C ASN A 56 18.23 -18.66 -5.57
N GLU A 57 17.92 -18.20 -6.78
CA GLU A 57 18.89 -17.89 -7.84
C GLU A 57 19.88 -16.79 -7.43
N PHE A 58 19.39 -15.77 -6.72
CA PHE A 58 20.21 -14.66 -6.24
C PHE A 58 20.64 -14.81 -4.78
N GLU A 59 20.38 -15.97 -4.17
CA GLU A 59 20.67 -16.26 -2.75
C GLU A 59 20.23 -15.13 -1.80
N ILE A 60 19.04 -14.60 -2.06
CA ILE A 60 18.50 -13.42 -1.39
C ILE A 60 18.04 -13.78 0.03
N GLN A 61 18.73 -13.23 1.03
CA GLN A 61 18.40 -13.43 2.45
C GLN A 61 18.14 -12.09 3.18
N PRO A 62 17.02 -11.41 2.91
CA PRO A 62 16.71 -10.12 3.51
C PRO A 62 16.41 -10.26 5.00
N GLN A 63 16.83 -9.27 5.77
CA GLN A 63 16.40 -9.10 7.15
C GLN A 63 14.99 -8.51 7.21
N VAL A 64 14.63 -7.68 6.22
CA VAL A 64 13.34 -7.00 6.14
C VAL A 64 12.76 -7.09 4.74
N VAL A 65 11.49 -7.46 4.63
CA VAL A 65 10.72 -7.42 3.38
C VAL A 65 9.55 -6.46 3.52
N VAL A 66 9.51 -5.44 2.67
CA VAL A 66 8.46 -4.43 2.61
C VAL A 66 7.53 -4.79 1.47
N MET A 67 6.25 -4.97 1.77
CA MET A 67 5.29 -5.46 0.79
C MET A 67 3.87 -4.96 1.03
N ASP A 68 3.07 -5.09 -0.02
CA ASP A 68 1.62 -4.98 0.06
C ASP A 68 0.97 -5.95 1.03
N MET A 69 -0.23 -5.59 1.51
CA MET A 69 -1.06 -6.46 2.35
C MET A 69 -1.75 -7.57 1.55
N PHE A 70 -0.96 -8.41 0.88
CA PHE A 70 -1.43 -9.54 0.10
C PHE A 70 -1.04 -10.87 0.77
N LYS A 71 -2.06 -11.62 1.24
CA LYS A 71 -1.84 -12.83 2.05
C LYS A 71 -1.00 -13.92 1.36
N PRO A 72 -1.18 -14.22 0.05
CA PRO A 72 -0.33 -15.18 -0.63
C PRO A 72 1.14 -14.78 -0.60
N PHE A 73 1.44 -13.49 -0.77
CA PHE A 73 2.81 -12.99 -0.74
C PHE A 73 3.45 -13.09 0.64
N ARG A 74 2.68 -12.74 1.69
CA ARG A 74 3.08 -12.97 3.08
C ARG A 74 3.39 -14.45 3.37
N SER A 75 2.56 -15.37 2.86
CA SER A 75 2.77 -16.82 3.02
C SER A 75 4.08 -17.27 2.36
N ILE A 76 4.34 -16.82 1.13
CA ILE A 76 5.58 -17.13 0.41
C ILE A 76 6.80 -16.66 1.19
N ILE A 77 6.82 -15.41 1.66
CA ILE A 77 7.99 -14.91 2.40
C ILE A 77 8.18 -15.67 3.72
N ASN A 78 7.11 -15.94 4.47
CA ASN A 78 7.22 -16.72 5.70
C ASN A 78 7.71 -18.16 5.48
N SER A 79 7.39 -18.79 4.35
CA SER A 79 7.81 -20.17 4.07
C SER A 79 9.23 -20.30 3.50
N ASN A 80 9.78 -19.26 2.86
CA ASN A 80 11.08 -19.35 2.18
C ASN A 80 12.15 -18.44 2.79
N ILE A 81 11.77 -17.41 3.54
CA ILE A 81 12.68 -16.46 4.19
C ILE A 81 12.28 -16.29 5.66
N VAL A 82 12.38 -17.38 6.43
CA VAL A 82 11.85 -17.47 7.80
C VAL A 82 12.41 -16.39 8.73
N GLN A 83 13.67 -15.98 8.53
CA GLN A 83 14.31 -14.94 9.33
C GLN A 83 13.85 -13.51 9.03
N ALA A 84 13.22 -13.26 7.87
CA ALA A 84 12.87 -11.92 7.44
C ALA A 84 11.66 -11.37 8.23
N GLN A 85 11.76 -10.12 8.70
CA GLN A 85 10.61 -9.40 9.22
C GLN A 85 9.85 -8.72 8.08
N ILE A 86 8.55 -8.98 8.02
CA ILE A 86 7.67 -8.35 7.03
C ILE A 86 7.20 -6.99 7.56
N VAL A 87 7.33 -5.95 6.74
CA VAL A 87 6.80 -4.61 6.99
C VAL A 87 5.68 -4.36 5.98
N ALA A 88 4.49 -3.99 6.46
CA ALA A 88 3.39 -3.66 5.57
C ALA A 88 3.64 -2.32 4.86
N ASP A 89 3.30 -2.24 3.59
CA ASP A 89 3.26 -0.98 2.85
C ASP A 89 2.28 -0.01 3.52
N LYS A 90 2.82 1.08 4.09
CA LYS A 90 2.03 2.11 4.79
C LYS A 90 0.91 2.70 3.94
N TYR A 91 1.13 2.92 2.64
CA TYR A 91 0.10 3.43 1.74
C TYR A 91 -1.05 2.44 1.62
N HIS A 92 -0.74 1.15 1.45
CA HIS A 92 -1.76 0.10 1.32
C HIS A 92 -2.51 -0.13 2.62
N VAL A 93 -1.87 0.06 3.77
CA VAL A 93 -2.54 0.08 5.09
C VAL A 93 -3.50 1.26 5.17
N ILE A 94 -3.02 2.49 4.93
CA ILE A 94 -3.85 3.72 4.96
C ILE A 94 -5.06 3.60 4.01
N ARG A 95 -4.85 3.00 2.83
CA ARG A 95 -5.88 2.78 1.82
C ARG A 95 -7.08 1.99 2.36
N GLN A 96 -6.87 1.04 3.28
CA GLN A 96 -7.98 0.29 3.88
C GLN A 96 -8.95 1.20 4.64
N GLY A 97 -8.43 2.19 5.36
CA GLY A 97 -9.27 3.17 6.06
C GLY A 97 -10.08 4.04 5.09
N ILE A 98 -9.45 4.48 3.99
CA ILE A 98 -10.13 5.23 2.92
C ILE A 98 -11.24 4.37 2.29
N TRP A 99 -10.95 3.10 2.00
CA TRP A 99 -11.92 2.19 1.40
C TRP A 99 -13.10 1.91 2.35
N ALA A 100 -12.85 1.73 3.64
CA ALA A 100 -13.92 1.56 4.61
C ALA A 100 -14.88 2.77 4.65
N LEU A 101 -14.33 3.99 4.61
CA LEU A 101 -15.15 5.21 4.52
C LEU A 101 -15.87 5.35 3.17
N ARG A 102 -15.19 5.00 2.06
CA ARG A 102 -15.76 5.00 0.72
C ARG A 102 -16.95 4.05 0.63
N ASP A 103 -16.79 2.83 1.14
CA ASP A 103 -17.79 1.76 1.05
C ASP A 103 -19.02 2.13 1.87
N LEU A 104 -18.84 2.70 3.07
CA LEU A 104 -19.94 3.24 3.87
C LEU A 104 -20.66 4.39 3.13
N ARG A 105 -19.91 5.32 2.54
CA ARG A 105 -20.47 6.43 1.77
C ARG A 105 -21.30 5.94 0.57
N VAL A 106 -20.83 4.91 -0.13
CA VAL A 106 -21.55 4.31 -1.27
C VAL A 106 -22.82 3.61 -0.80
N GLU A 107 -22.75 2.85 0.29
CA GLU A 107 -23.91 2.19 0.89
C GLU A 107 -24.99 3.20 1.31
N LEU A 108 -24.59 4.28 1.99
CA LEU A 108 -25.49 5.36 2.37
C LEU A 108 -26.13 6.00 1.13
N PHE A 109 -25.32 6.37 0.13
CA PHE A 109 -25.84 6.95 -1.11
C PHE A 109 -26.91 6.05 -1.75
N ASN A 110 -26.60 4.77 -1.96
CA ASN A 110 -27.52 3.82 -2.60
C ASN A 110 -28.79 3.57 -1.78
N LYS A 111 -28.77 3.80 -0.46
CA LYS A 111 -29.96 3.69 0.40
C LYS A 111 -30.95 4.84 0.19
N ASP A 112 -30.45 6.05 -0.05
CA ASP A 112 -31.27 7.25 -0.27
C ASP A 112 -30.49 8.29 -1.07
N ASN A 113 -30.64 8.24 -2.38
CA ASN A 113 -29.86 9.07 -3.31
C ASN A 113 -30.14 10.57 -3.12
N GLU A 114 -31.36 10.95 -2.71
CA GLU A 114 -31.73 12.36 -2.53
C GLU A 114 -31.15 12.91 -1.23
N LYS A 115 -31.34 12.21 -0.10
CA LYS A 115 -30.75 12.61 1.19
C LYS A 115 -29.23 12.70 1.12
N TYR A 116 -28.58 11.75 0.44
CA TYR A 116 -27.13 11.62 0.41
C TYR A 116 -26.46 12.18 -0.85
N LYS A 117 -27.17 12.96 -1.67
CA LYS A 117 -26.64 13.59 -2.90
C LYS A 117 -25.35 14.36 -2.68
N LYS A 118 -25.22 15.05 -1.53
CA LYS A 118 -24.00 15.77 -1.12
C LYS A 118 -22.79 14.82 -0.97
N LEU A 119 -22.98 13.58 -0.54
CA LEU A 119 -21.92 12.57 -0.41
C LEU A 119 -21.34 12.15 -1.77
N LYS A 120 -22.16 12.15 -2.83
CA LYS A 120 -21.71 11.90 -4.20
C LYS A 120 -21.03 13.15 -4.78
N LYS A 121 -21.60 14.34 -4.59
CA LYS A 121 -21.02 15.59 -5.12
C LYS A 121 -19.61 15.87 -4.57
N TYR A 122 -19.41 15.66 -3.28
CA TYR A 122 -18.18 16.06 -2.57
C TYR A 122 -17.32 14.88 -2.11
N TRP A 123 -17.47 13.71 -2.75
CA TRP A 123 -16.77 12.48 -2.37
C TRP A 123 -15.24 12.65 -2.26
N LYS A 124 -14.64 13.50 -3.12
CA LYS A 124 -13.21 13.79 -3.12
C LYS A 124 -12.70 14.34 -1.78
N ILE A 125 -13.53 15.05 -1.03
CA ILE A 125 -13.16 15.58 0.30
C ILE A 125 -12.99 14.44 1.31
N LEU A 126 -13.85 13.42 1.24
CA LEU A 126 -13.76 12.23 2.11
C LEU A 126 -12.61 11.30 1.69
N SER A 127 -12.15 11.38 0.44
CA SER A 127 -10.98 10.63 -0.05
C SER A 127 -9.63 11.28 0.31
N LYS A 128 -9.63 12.52 0.81
CA LYS A 128 -8.40 13.17 1.29
C LYS A 128 -8.02 12.65 2.66
N SER A 129 -6.73 12.74 2.99
CA SER A 129 -6.26 12.47 4.34
C SER A 129 -6.99 13.36 5.37
N PRO A 130 -7.62 12.79 6.40
CA PRO A 130 -8.33 13.56 7.45
C PRO A 130 -7.44 14.46 8.32
N ILE A 131 -6.12 14.31 8.21
CA ILE A 131 -5.11 15.12 8.89
C ILE A 131 -4.44 16.14 7.95
N SER A 132 -4.80 16.15 6.66
CA SER A 132 -4.29 17.15 5.71
C SER A 132 -4.84 18.55 5.97
N GLN A 133 -4.14 19.55 5.44
CA GLN A 133 -4.59 20.93 5.47
C GLN A 133 -5.75 21.12 4.47
N PHE A 134 -6.95 21.34 5.01
CA PHE A 134 -8.13 21.71 4.22
C PHE A 134 -8.23 23.23 4.11
N SER A 135 -8.61 23.72 2.93
CA SER A 135 -8.99 25.14 2.77
C SER A 135 -10.26 25.44 3.58
N GLN A 136 -10.52 26.72 3.85
CA GLN A 136 -11.70 27.14 4.62
C GLN A 136 -13.00 26.60 4.00
N ARG A 137 -13.16 26.76 2.68
CA ARG A 137 -14.27 26.19 1.91
C ARG A 137 -14.39 24.67 2.07
N GLN A 138 -13.27 23.93 2.08
CA GLN A 138 -13.31 22.47 2.26
C GLN A 138 -13.71 22.06 3.67
N LYS A 139 -13.30 22.83 4.69
CA LYS A 139 -13.72 22.60 6.08
C LYS A 139 -15.22 22.78 6.26
N GLU A 140 -15.78 23.84 5.67
CA GLU A 140 -17.23 24.10 5.67
C GLU A 140 -18.00 22.98 4.98
N ILE A 141 -17.59 22.59 3.78
CA ILE A 141 -18.22 21.48 3.06
C ILE A 141 -18.11 20.17 3.85
N LEU A 142 -16.96 19.88 4.46
CA LEU A 142 -16.78 18.69 5.30
C LEU A 142 -17.74 18.72 6.50
N LYS A 143 -17.88 19.88 7.17
CA LYS A 143 -18.82 20.05 8.29
C LYS A 143 -20.25 19.73 7.85
N GLU A 144 -20.66 20.21 6.68
CA GLU A 144 -21.98 19.94 6.10
C GLU A 144 -22.18 18.45 5.75
N ILE A 145 -21.20 17.82 5.11
CA ILE A 145 -21.24 16.39 4.77
C ILE A 145 -21.38 15.51 6.01
N LEU A 146 -20.62 15.81 7.07
CA LEU A 146 -20.63 15.04 8.30
C LEU A 146 -21.89 15.28 9.15
N LYS A 147 -22.72 16.29 8.83
CA LYS A 147 -24.05 16.46 9.46
C LYS A 147 -25.11 15.54 8.85
N VAL A 148 -24.92 15.08 7.61
CA VAL A 148 -25.92 14.29 6.88
C VAL A 148 -26.20 12.95 7.55
N ASP A 149 -25.19 12.35 8.19
CA ASP A 149 -25.31 11.05 8.84
C ASP A 149 -24.40 10.88 10.06
N LYS A 150 -24.98 10.40 11.18
CA LYS A 150 -24.25 10.17 12.43
C LYS A 150 -23.24 9.03 12.32
N THR A 151 -23.55 7.98 11.59
CA THR A 151 -22.68 6.82 11.34
C THR A 151 -21.47 7.22 10.50
N LEU A 152 -21.68 7.97 9.42
CA LEU A 152 -20.60 8.55 8.62
C LEU A 152 -19.69 9.45 9.45
N LYS A 153 -20.26 10.32 10.29
CA LYS A 153 -19.51 11.22 11.19
C LYS A 153 -18.63 10.43 12.16
N LYS A 154 -19.18 9.39 12.79
CA LYS A 154 -18.45 8.53 13.72
C LYS A 154 -17.34 7.76 12.99
N MET A 155 -17.63 7.19 11.83
CA MET A 155 -16.63 6.51 10.99
C MET A 155 -15.48 7.45 10.61
N TYR A 156 -15.78 8.66 10.15
CA TYR A 156 -14.76 9.65 9.79
C TYR A 156 -13.84 10.01 10.97
N ARG A 157 -14.40 10.13 12.18
CA ARG A 157 -13.61 10.36 13.41
C ARG A 157 -12.66 9.20 13.69
N ILE A 158 -13.14 7.95 13.60
CA ILE A 158 -12.32 6.76 13.79
C ILE A 158 -11.21 6.69 12.73
N ILE A 159 -11.52 6.96 11.47
CA ILE A 159 -10.50 7.00 10.40
C ILE A 159 -9.49 8.13 10.66
N LYS A 160 -9.89 9.29 11.17
CA LYS A 160 -8.94 10.35 11.54
C LYS A 160 -7.96 9.88 12.63
N GLU A 161 -8.42 9.12 13.63
CA GLU A 161 -7.54 8.52 14.63
C GLU A 161 -6.61 7.45 14.03
N PHE A 162 -7.12 6.62 13.12
CA PHE A 162 -6.32 5.66 12.36
C PHE A 162 -5.17 6.34 11.59
N TYR A 163 -5.40 7.51 10.99
CA TYR A 163 -4.32 8.27 10.36
C TYR A 163 -3.29 8.77 11.38
N LYS A 164 -3.75 9.34 12.50
CA LYS A 164 -2.87 9.84 13.57
C LYS A 164 -2.03 8.73 14.19
N MET A 165 -2.50 7.48 14.17
CA MET A 165 -1.73 6.33 14.64
C MET A 165 -0.32 6.26 14.02
N PHE A 166 -0.17 6.62 12.75
CA PHE A 166 1.11 6.62 12.05
C PHE A 166 2.05 7.77 12.42
N GLU A 167 1.63 8.68 13.30
CA GLU A 167 2.50 9.69 13.93
C GLU A 167 3.22 9.14 15.19
N SER A 168 2.99 7.86 15.52
CA SER A 168 3.62 7.21 16.68
C SER A 168 5.14 7.13 16.50
N LYS A 169 5.88 7.62 17.49
CA LYS A 169 7.35 7.58 17.52
C LYS A 169 7.94 6.28 18.08
N THR A 170 7.12 5.48 18.78
CA THR A 170 7.57 4.25 19.45
C THR A 170 6.63 3.09 19.19
N VAL A 171 7.20 1.87 19.17
CA VAL A 171 6.45 0.61 19.02
C VAL A 171 5.39 0.46 20.11
N LYS A 172 5.71 0.82 21.36
CA LYS A 172 4.75 0.80 22.49
C LYS A 172 3.54 1.70 22.21
N THR A 173 3.76 2.92 21.71
CA THR A 173 2.66 3.84 21.37
C THR A 173 1.84 3.33 20.19
N MET A 174 2.51 2.78 19.17
CA MET A 174 1.85 2.20 18.00
C MET A 174 0.95 1.03 18.39
N ARG A 175 1.46 0.08 19.18
CA ARG A 175 0.69 -1.07 19.69
C ARG A 175 -0.57 -0.60 20.42
N ARG A 176 -0.42 0.30 21.40
CA ARG A 176 -1.56 0.83 22.14
C ARG A 176 -2.62 1.47 21.23
N ARG A 177 -2.19 2.28 20.26
CA ARG A 177 -3.11 2.96 19.33
C ARG A 177 -3.81 1.98 18.37
N ILE A 178 -3.11 0.93 17.91
CA ILE A 178 -3.73 -0.13 17.10
C ILE A 178 -4.81 -0.85 17.90
N GLU A 179 -4.53 -1.28 19.13
CA GLU A 179 -5.52 -2.02 19.95
C GLU A 179 -6.76 -1.16 20.22
N GLN A 180 -6.56 0.11 20.63
CA GLN A 180 -7.66 1.06 20.84
C GLN A 180 -8.48 1.29 19.57
N LEU A 181 -7.83 1.33 18.41
CA LEU A 181 -8.51 1.48 17.13
C LEU A 181 -9.36 0.24 16.80
N ILE A 182 -8.78 -0.97 16.97
CA ILE A 182 -9.49 -2.24 16.74
C ILE A 182 -10.73 -2.31 17.64
N GLU A 183 -10.58 -1.98 18.93
CA GLU A 183 -11.68 -1.95 19.89
C GLU A 183 -12.78 -0.97 19.45
N LYS A 184 -12.42 0.28 19.11
CA LYS A 184 -13.38 1.29 18.62
C LYS A 184 -14.12 0.83 17.37
N LEU A 185 -13.43 0.15 16.45
CA LEU A 185 -14.05 -0.39 15.23
C LEU A 185 -15.01 -1.54 15.57
N ARG A 186 -14.64 -2.44 16.49
CA ARG A 186 -15.49 -3.54 16.93
C ARG A 186 -16.73 -3.05 17.67
N VAL A 187 -16.58 -2.10 18.61
CA VAL A 187 -17.70 -1.48 19.33
C VAL A 187 -18.61 -0.68 18.40
N PHE A 188 -18.06 -0.08 17.33
CA PHE A 188 -18.89 0.63 16.35
C PHE A 188 -19.79 -0.33 15.55
N ASN A 189 -19.35 -1.57 15.35
CA ASN A 189 -20.16 -2.71 14.88
C ASN A 189 -20.98 -2.49 13.61
N ILE A 190 -20.41 -1.78 12.62
CA ILE A 190 -20.92 -1.76 11.25
C ILE A 190 -20.05 -2.61 10.32
N LYS A 191 -20.63 -3.12 9.24
CA LYS A 191 -19.95 -3.99 8.26
C LYS A 191 -18.56 -3.50 7.86
N GLN A 192 -18.42 -2.22 7.49
CA GLN A 192 -17.15 -1.63 7.05
C GLN A 192 -16.13 -1.51 8.19
N SER A 193 -16.60 -1.24 9.41
CA SER A 193 -15.74 -1.11 10.59
C SER A 193 -15.20 -2.47 11.04
N ILE A 194 -16.04 -3.52 11.05
CA ILE A 194 -15.61 -4.89 11.37
C ILE A 194 -14.60 -5.39 10.34
N LYS A 195 -14.89 -5.21 9.05
CA LYS A 195 -13.95 -5.58 7.98
C LYS A 195 -12.59 -4.90 8.12
N LEU A 196 -12.57 -3.61 8.49
CA LEU A 196 -11.33 -2.88 8.75
C LEU A 196 -10.62 -3.42 10.00
N ALA A 197 -11.36 -3.68 11.08
CA ALA A 197 -10.81 -4.25 12.32
C ALA A 197 -10.14 -5.59 12.06
N ASP A 198 -10.78 -6.50 11.33
CA ASP A 198 -10.23 -7.82 11.01
C ASP A 198 -8.99 -7.71 10.13
N THR A 199 -8.99 -6.78 9.17
CA THR A 199 -7.82 -6.52 8.33
C THR A 199 -6.64 -6.02 9.17
N ILE A 200 -6.85 -5.01 10.02
CA ILE A 200 -5.79 -4.46 10.89
C ILE A 200 -5.32 -5.53 11.90
N THR A 201 -6.22 -6.34 12.44
CA THR A 201 -5.89 -7.45 13.35
C THR A 201 -4.99 -8.47 12.64
N SER A 202 -5.36 -8.87 11.42
CA SER A 202 -4.61 -9.87 10.64
C SER A 202 -3.19 -9.41 10.27
N TRP A 203 -2.99 -8.11 10.07
CA TRP A 203 -1.71 -7.50 9.66
C TRP A 203 -1.04 -6.71 10.79
N LYS A 204 -1.46 -6.92 12.04
CA LYS A 204 -1.03 -6.11 13.19
C LYS A 204 0.50 -6.08 13.34
N LYS A 205 1.17 -7.23 13.24
CA LYS A 205 2.62 -7.34 13.37
C LYS A 205 3.32 -6.50 12.29
N GLU A 206 2.93 -6.68 11.04
CA GLU A 206 3.53 -6.02 9.87
C GLU A 206 3.28 -4.51 9.89
N ILE A 207 2.14 -4.06 10.42
CA ILE A 207 1.83 -2.63 10.61
C ILE A 207 2.68 -2.01 11.72
N ILE A 208 2.92 -2.72 12.83
CA ILE A 208 3.80 -2.25 13.91
C ILE A 208 5.23 -2.10 13.39
N ASN A 209 5.68 -3.02 12.55
CA ASN A 209 7.01 -3.03 11.95
C ASN A 209 7.32 -1.76 11.13
N ILE A 210 6.29 -1.03 10.65
CA ILE A 210 6.48 0.29 10.00
C ILE A 210 7.22 1.27 10.92
N VAL A 211 6.88 1.28 12.22
CA VAL A 211 7.51 2.17 13.21
C VAL A 211 8.85 1.61 13.69
N GLU A 212 8.94 0.29 13.84
CA GLU A 212 10.16 -0.41 14.31
C GLU A 212 11.33 -0.22 13.33
N TYR A 213 11.10 -0.49 12.05
CA TYR A 213 12.13 -0.45 11.01
C TYR A 213 12.23 0.91 10.31
N LYS A 214 11.38 1.89 10.68
CA LYS A 214 11.35 3.26 10.13
C LYS A 214 11.34 3.31 8.60
N ILE A 215 10.66 2.35 7.97
CA ILE A 215 10.66 2.18 6.52
C ILE A 215 9.84 3.28 5.83
N ASN A 216 10.42 3.89 4.80
CA ASN A 216 9.73 4.77 3.86
C ASN A 216 9.80 4.18 2.45
N ASN A 217 8.69 3.65 1.98
CA ASN A 217 8.52 3.02 0.69
C ASN A 217 7.80 3.91 -0.35
N GLY A 218 7.65 5.21 -0.10
CA GLY A 218 6.98 6.14 -1.03
C GLY A 218 7.66 6.26 -2.39
N PHE A 219 8.95 5.90 -2.50
CA PHE A 219 9.66 5.87 -3.78
C PHE A 219 9.10 4.82 -4.75
N ILE A 220 8.50 3.74 -4.24
CA ILE A 220 7.93 2.66 -5.04
C ILE A 220 6.80 3.21 -5.91
N GLU A 221 5.92 4.05 -5.36
CA GLU A 221 4.84 4.69 -6.13
C GLU A 221 5.40 5.52 -7.29
N GLY A 222 6.48 6.27 -7.03
CA GLY A 222 7.19 7.04 -8.04
C GLY A 222 7.77 6.15 -9.15
N ASN A 223 8.43 5.05 -8.78
CA ASN A 223 9.00 4.11 -9.74
C ASN A 223 7.91 3.36 -10.53
N ASN A 224 6.82 2.95 -9.89
CA ASN A 224 5.68 2.33 -10.56
C ASN A 224 5.00 3.29 -11.54
N ASN A 225 4.93 4.58 -11.22
CA ASN A 225 4.46 5.59 -12.17
C ASN A 225 5.43 5.77 -13.34
N LYS A 226 6.75 5.78 -13.11
CA LYS A 226 7.75 5.78 -14.20
C LYS A 226 7.60 4.56 -15.10
N ILE A 227 7.44 3.36 -14.53
CA ILE A 227 7.20 2.12 -15.30
C ILE A 227 5.95 2.23 -16.16
N LYS A 228 4.84 2.77 -15.61
CA LYS A 228 3.62 3.03 -16.39
C LYS A 228 3.84 4.02 -17.53
N VAL A 229 4.66 5.05 -17.33
CA VAL A 229 5.03 6.00 -18.39
C VAL A 229 5.86 5.32 -19.46
N ILE A 230 6.90 4.56 -19.09
CA ILE A 230 7.73 3.76 -20.02
C ILE A 230 6.83 2.88 -20.89
N LYS A 231 5.92 2.12 -20.27
CA LYS A 231 4.98 1.27 -20.99
C LYS A 231 4.13 2.05 -22.01
N ARG A 232 3.65 3.24 -21.63
CA ARG A 232 2.80 4.09 -22.50
C ARG A 232 3.58 4.61 -23.70
N VAL A 233 4.81 5.08 -23.50
CA VAL A 233 5.65 5.61 -24.59
C VAL A 233 6.20 4.51 -25.50
N SER A 234 6.26 3.27 -25.02
CA SER A 234 6.67 2.10 -25.81
C SER A 234 5.51 1.40 -26.53
N TYR A 235 4.35 2.06 -26.65
CA TYR A 235 3.17 1.55 -27.37
C TYR A 235 2.75 0.12 -26.98
N GLY A 236 2.92 -0.25 -25.70
CA GLY A 236 2.45 -1.53 -25.19
C GLY A 236 3.31 -2.74 -25.59
N LEU A 237 4.64 -2.61 -25.52
CA LEU A 237 5.60 -3.73 -25.59
C LEU A 237 5.04 -5.01 -24.92
N ARG A 238 4.89 -6.06 -25.73
CA ARG A 238 4.27 -7.33 -25.29
C ARG A 238 5.26 -8.40 -24.87
N ASN A 239 6.53 -8.27 -25.24
CA ASN A 239 7.59 -9.23 -24.89
C ASN A 239 8.20 -8.88 -23.53
N TYR A 240 8.21 -9.85 -22.60
CA TYR A 240 8.68 -9.65 -21.24
C TYR A 240 10.15 -9.23 -21.16
N GLU A 241 11.05 -9.92 -21.86
CA GLU A 241 12.49 -9.63 -21.81
C GLU A 241 12.83 -8.23 -22.31
N ARG A 242 12.22 -7.80 -23.43
CA ARG A 242 12.41 -6.44 -23.96
C ARG A 242 11.90 -5.38 -22.99
N PHE A 243 10.75 -5.62 -22.37
CA PHE A 243 10.18 -4.69 -21.40
C PHE A 243 11.04 -4.59 -20.13
N ARG A 244 11.46 -5.73 -19.58
CA ARG A 244 12.39 -5.83 -18.45
C ARG A 244 13.67 -5.04 -18.73
N LYS A 245 14.35 -5.33 -19.85
CA LYS A 245 15.57 -4.60 -20.27
C LYS A 245 15.35 -3.09 -20.39
N LEU A 246 14.23 -2.66 -20.97
CA LEU A 246 13.92 -1.24 -21.10
C LEU A 246 13.71 -0.56 -19.74
N ILE A 247 13.06 -1.23 -18.78
CA ILE A 247 12.93 -0.71 -17.41
C ILE A 247 14.31 -0.54 -16.78
N TYR A 248 15.18 -1.56 -16.86
CA TYR A 248 16.54 -1.47 -16.33
C TYR A 248 17.31 -0.28 -16.93
N LEU A 249 17.27 -0.11 -18.25
CA LEU A 249 17.92 1.00 -18.93
C LEU A 249 17.42 2.38 -18.46
N ARG A 250 16.15 2.50 -18.10
CA ARG A 250 15.51 3.78 -17.72
C ARG A 250 15.56 4.07 -16.23
N LEU A 251 15.62 3.04 -15.38
CA LEU A 251 15.64 3.18 -13.92
C LEU A 251 17.04 3.08 -13.31
N CYS A 252 17.98 2.35 -13.93
CA CYS A 252 19.31 2.11 -13.36
C CYS A 252 20.42 3.02 -13.95
N ASN A 253 20.19 3.67 -15.10
CA ASN A 253 21.16 4.60 -15.71
C ASN A 253 20.97 6.06 -15.24
N ARG A 254 20.71 6.26 -13.94
CA ARG A 254 20.62 7.59 -13.33
C ARG A 254 21.44 7.64 -12.05
#